data_AF-A0AA41T1B9-F1
#
_entry.id   AF-A0AA41T1B9-F1
#
_cell.length_a   1.000
_cell.length_b   1.000
_cell.length_c   1.000
_cell.angle_alpha   90.00
_cell.angle_beta   90.00
_cell.angle_gamma   90.00
#
_symmetry.space_group_name_H-M   'P 1'
#
loop_
_entity.id
_entity.type
_entity.pdbx_description
1 polymer ?
#
loop_
_entity_poly.entity_id
_entity_poly.type
_entity_poly.pdbx_seq_one_letter_code
_entity_poly.pdbx_strand_id
1 'polypeptide(L)'
;MEKILLQGEISRNTQKRKENQKSGKRSVPLIKPWSSHEIWSFLQEWEFLEHEVYFGVKNNLVISRAISQRLHQRGIKKSWKKCSHMLTSLEDLYWTMREANKRPRSEPLPYPYGEALHRILGHTQKDIDL
;
A
#
# COMPACT_ATOMS: atom_id res chain seq x y z
N MET A 1 -77.86 -32.55 -7.40
CA MET A 1 -76.88 -33.43 -8.08
C MET A 1 -75.79 -32.51 -8.61
N GLU A 2 -74.84 -32.17 -7.74
CA GLU A 2 -73.42 -32.64 -7.80
C GLU A 2 -72.65 -31.95 -8.93
N LYS A 3 -71.47 -31.33 -8.76
CA LYS A 3 -70.54 -31.15 -7.63
C LYS A 3 -69.71 -29.88 -7.88
N ILE A 4 -69.27 -29.29 -6.78
CA ILE A 4 -68.30 -28.21 -6.65
C ILE A 4 -66.90 -28.75 -7.02
N LEU A 5 -66.05 -27.93 -7.67
CA LEU A 5 -64.68 -27.72 -7.18
C LEU A 5 -64.09 -26.39 -7.68
N LEU A 6 -63.48 -25.69 -6.73
CA LEU A 6 -62.92 -24.36 -6.76
C LEU A 6 -61.43 -24.36 -7.15
N GLN A 7 -60.93 -23.14 -7.37
CA GLN A 7 -59.53 -22.66 -7.34
C GLN A 7 -58.69 -22.96 -8.59
N GLY A 8 -57.88 -22.04 -9.11
CA GLY A 8 -57.52 -20.70 -8.66
C GLY A 8 -56.30 -20.25 -9.46
N GLU A 9 -56.37 -19.02 -9.97
CA GLU A 9 -55.29 -18.04 -10.20
C GLU A 9 -54.04 -18.43 -11.01
N ILE A 10 -53.70 -17.62 -12.01
CA ILE A 10 -52.61 -16.63 -11.88
C ILE A 10 -52.45 -15.88 -13.22
N SER A 11 -52.54 -14.56 -13.09
CA SER A 11 -52.41 -13.54 -14.10
C SER A 11 -51.08 -13.64 -14.88
N ARG A 12 -51.13 -13.72 -16.21
CA ARG A 12 -49.94 -13.63 -17.08
C ARG A 12 -49.72 -12.19 -17.51
N ASN A 13 -48.94 -11.49 -16.71
CA ASN A 13 -48.28 -10.22 -17.02
C ASN A 13 -47.21 -10.43 -18.12
N THR A 14 -47.39 -9.78 -19.28
CA THR A 14 -46.42 -9.76 -20.39
C THR A 14 -45.42 -8.63 -20.19
N GLN A 15 -44.43 -8.84 -19.32
CA GLN A 15 -43.31 -7.92 -19.17
C GLN A 15 -42.22 -8.21 -20.22
N LYS A 16 -42.22 -7.37 -21.27
CA LYS A 16 -41.23 -7.35 -22.36
C LYS A 16 -39.83 -7.08 -21.78
N ARG A 17 -38.97 -8.10 -21.75
CA ARG A 17 -37.53 -7.99 -21.44
C ARG A 17 -36.89 -7.03 -22.45
N LYS A 18 -36.41 -5.88 -21.97
CA LYS A 18 -35.36 -5.10 -22.65
C LYS A 18 -34.04 -5.50 -22.01
N GLU A 19 -33.27 -6.33 -22.70
CA GLU A 19 -31.86 -6.57 -22.40
C GLU A 19 -31.08 -5.29 -22.67
N ASN A 20 -30.97 -4.42 -21.66
CA ASN A 20 -29.95 -3.39 -21.65
C ASN A 20 -28.64 -4.05 -21.24
N GLN A 21 -27.90 -4.54 -22.23
CA GLN A 21 -26.51 -4.91 -22.11
C GLN A 21 -25.69 -3.62 -21.88
N LYS A 22 -25.76 -3.06 -20.65
CA LYS A 22 -24.77 -2.11 -20.17
C LYS A 22 -23.49 -2.90 -20.00
N SER A 23 -22.59 -2.79 -20.97
CA SER A 23 -21.18 -3.17 -20.81
C SER A 23 -20.59 -2.30 -19.71
N GLY A 24 -20.76 -2.76 -18.47
CA GLY A 24 -19.99 -2.26 -17.34
C GLY A 24 -18.54 -2.58 -17.63
N LYS A 25 -17.83 -1.66 -18.28
CA LYS A 25 -16.38 -1.63 -18.29
C LYS A 25 -15.97 -1.66 -16.83
N ARG A 26 -15.59 -2.85 -16.35
CA ARG A 26 -14.99 -3.04 -15.04
C ARG A 26 -13.68 -2.26 -15.13
N SER A 27 -13.71 -1.01 -14.68
CA SER A 27 -12.53 -0.16 -14.65
C SER A 27 -11.51 -0.88 -13.77
N VAL A 28 -10.53 -1.52 -14.39
CA VAL A 28 -9.36 -2.06 -13.68
C VAL A 28 -8.86 -0.91 -12.81
N PRO A 29 -8.78 -1.07 -11.48
CA PRO A 29 -8.36 0.02 -10.62
C PRO A 29 -6.99 0.51 -11.09
N LEU A 30 -6.95 1.74 -11.62
CA LEU A 30 -5.72 2.36 -12.06
C LEU A 30 -4.81 2.44 -10.82
N ILE A 31 -3.74 1.64 -10.81
CA ILE A 31 -2.78 1.65 -9.69
C ILE A 31 -2.05 2.99 -9.77
N LYS A 32 -2.54 3.99 -9.03
CA LYS A 32 -1.87 5.28 -8.94
C LYS A 32 -0.46 5.06 -8.37
N PRO A 33 0.61 5.38 -9.12
CA PRO A 33 1.98 5.27 -8.62
C PRO A 33 2.19 6.24 -7.46
N TRP A 34 3.27 6.03 -6.70
CA TRP A 34 3.67 6.97 -5.66
C TRP A 34 4.33 8.19 -6.30
N SER A 35 3.91 9.39 -5.90
CA SER A 35 4.61 10.62 -6.29
C SER A 35 5.79 10.88 -5.34
N SER A 36 6.74 11.71 -5.76
CA SER A 36 7.87 12.09 -4.91
C SER A 36 7.42 12.70 -3.58
N HIS A 37 6.36 13.53 -3.59
CA HIS A 37 5.78 14.10 -2.38
C HIS A 37 5.17 13.03 -1.45
N GLU A 38 4.48 12.04 -2.02
CA GLU A 38 3.94 10.92 -1.24
C GLU A 38 5.07 10.07 -0.62
N ILE A 39 6.19 9.86 -1.32
CA ILE A 39 7.35 9.12 -0.82
C ILE A 39 8.06 9.89 0.30
N TRP A 40 8.28 11.20 0.14
CA TRP A 40 8.86 12.03 1.20
C TRP A 40 7.98 12.06 2.45
N SER A 41 6.66 12.19 2.28
CA SER A 41 5.72 12.12 3.40
C SER A 41 5.76 10.76 4.10
N PHE A 42 5.91 9.68 3.32
CA PHE A 42 6.06 8.33 3.88
C PHE A 42 7.34 8.21 4.72
N LEU A 43 8.48 8.66 4.18
CA LEU A 43 9.79 8.61 4.86
C LEU A 43 9.78 9.39 6.16
N GLN A 44 9.19 10.59 6.17
CA GLN A 44 9.05 11.40 7.39
C GLN A 44 8.27 10.67 8.50
N GLU A 45 7.17 10.00 8.14
CA GLU A 45 6.36 9.27 9.11
C GLU A 45 7.07 8.00 9.59
N TRP A 46 7.81 7.34 8.71
CA TRP A 46 8.60 6.18 9.10
C TRP A 46 9.72 6.56 10.06
N GLU A 47 10.48 7.62 9.76
CA GLU A 47 11.53 8.15 10.62
C GLU A 47 11.00 8.52 12.01
N PHE A 48 9.89 9.26 12.07
CA PHE A 48 9.25 9.58 13.34
C PHE A 48 8.85 8.33 14.13
N LEU A 49 8.24 7.33 13.49
CA LEU A 49 7.80 6.12 14.18
C LEU A 49 8.97 5.26 14.69
N GLU A 50 10.06 5.19 13.93
CA GLU A 50 11.26 4.44 14.33
C GLU A 50 11.98 5.09 15.50
N HIS A 51 12.06 6.43 15.53
CA HIS A 51 12.80 7.15 16.58
C HIS A 51 11.97 7.44 17.84
N GLU A 52 10.70 7.80 17.70
CA GLU A 52 9.90 8.32 18.83
C GLU A 52 8.92 7.30 19.41
N VAL A 53 8.57 6.25 18.66
CA VAL A 53 7.50 5.32 19.05
C VAL A 53 8.03 3.90 19.26
N TYR A 54 8.75 3.36 18.29
CA TYR A 54 9.17 1.96 18.30
C TYR A 54 10.64 1.76 18.68
N PHE A 55 11.46 2.82 18.69
CA PHE A 55 12.88 2.77 19.08
C PHE A 55 13.66 1.62 18.40
N GLY A 56 13.44 1.40 17.10
CA GLY A 56 14.09 0.34 16.33
C GLY A 56 13.49 -1.07 16.45
N VAL A 57 12.32 -1.23 17.10
CA VAL A 57 11.61 -2.53 17.11
C VAL A 57 11.02 -2.81 15.73
N LYS A 58 11.58 -3.80 15.03
CA LYS A 58 11.11 -4.23 13.72
C LYS A 58 9.73 -4.89 13.79
N ASN A 59 8.69 -4.11 13.50
CA ASN A 59 7.35 -4.62 13.28
C ASN A 59 6.70 -3.95 12.05
N ASN A 60 7.11 -4.41 10.87
CA ASN A 60 6.72 -3.81 9.59
C ASN A 60 5.20 -3.73 9.39
N LEU A 61 4.43 -4.69 9.93
CA LEU A 61 2.97 -4.64 9.86
C LEU A 61 2.40 -3.49 10.69
N VAL A 62 2.88 -3.32 11.93
CA VAL A 62 2.46 -2.24 12.83
C VAL A 62 2.89 -0.89 12.26
N ILE A 63 4.14 -0.76 11.83
CA ILE A 63 4.68 0.46 11.20
C ILE A 63 3.85 0.81 9.95
N SER A 64 3.60 -0.14 9.05
CA SER A 64 2.81 0.10 7.83
C SER A 64 1.38 0.54 8.10
N ARG A 65 0.75 0.05 9.16
CA ARG A 65 -0.58 0.49 9.59
C ARG A 65 -0.54 1.90 10.15
N ALA A 66 0.43 2.20 11.01
CA ALA A 66 0.60 3.53 11.60
C ALA A 66 0.89 4.58 10.52
N ILE A 67 1.81 4.31 9.59
CA ILE A 67 2.09 5.19 8.45
C ILE A 67 0.84 5.41 7.61
N SER A 68 0.07 4.35 7.28
CA SER A 68 -1.16 4.47 6.50
C SER A 68 -2.18 5.40 7.16
N GLN A 69 -2.35 5.33 8.48
CA GLN A 69 -3.24 6.20 9.24
C GLN A 69 -2.75 7.65 9.23
N ARG A 70 -1.46 7.88 9.47
CA ARG A 70 -0.86 9.22 9.51
C ARG A 70 -0.84 9.90 8.15
N LEU A 71 -0.54 9.17 7.08
CA LEU A 71 -0.68 9.65 5.70
C LEU A 71 -2.14 10.02 5.37
N HIS A 72 -3.11 9.24 5.84
CA HIS A 72 -4.52 9.54 5.63
C HIS A 72 -4.92 10.89 6.27
N GLN A 73 -4.42 11.18 7.48
CA GLN A 73 -4.63 12.47 8.16
C GLN A 73 -4.05 13.66 7.37
N ARG A 74 -2.98 13.42 6.59
CA ARG A 74 -2.38 14.41 5.67
C ARG A 74 -3.03 14.45 4.28
N GLY A 75 -4.14 13.72 4.07
CA GLY A 75 -4.84 13.65 2.78
C GLY A 75 -4.26 12.65 1.77
N ILE A 76 -3.24 11.88 2.14
CA ILE A 76 -2.60 10.86 1.29
C ILE A 76 -3.25 9.50 1.54
N LYS A 77 -4.18 9.12 0.65
CA LYS A 77 -4.97 7.89 0.79
C LYS A 77 -4.21 6.67 0.23
N LYS A 78 -3.36 6.05 1.07
CA LYS A 78 -2.68 4.78 0.77
C LYS A 78 -3.07 3.74 1.81
N SER A 79 -3.39 2.52 1.38
CA SER A 79 -3.71 1.42 2.30
C SER A 79 -2.45 0.92 2.99
N TRP A 80 -2.61 0.28 4.16
CA TRP A 80 -1.48 -0.34 4.87
C TRP A 80 -0.72 -1.36 4.01
N LYS A 81 -1.39 -2.07 3.09
CA LYS A 81 -0.73 -2.99 2.14
C LYS A 81 0.21 -2.24 1.18
N LYS A 82 -0.24 -1.10 0.65
CA LYS A 82 0.61 -0.24 -0.20
C LYS A 82 1.78 0.34 0.60
N CYS A 83 1.54 0.69 1.87
CA CYS A 83 2.59 1.16 2.77
C CYS A 83 3.60 0.05 3.07
N SER A 84 3.15 -1.18 3.31
CA SER A 84 4.02 -2.33 3.52
C SER A 84 4.89 -2.65 2.31
N HIS A 85 4.32 -2.64 1.10
CA HIS A 85 5.13 -2.81 -0.11
C HIS A 85 6.15 -1.68 -0.29
N MET A 86 5.76 -0.43 -0.01
CA MET A 86 6.68 0.71 -0.08
C MET A 86 7.82 0.58 0.94
N LEU A 87 7.50 0.16 2.18
CA LEU A 87 8.48 -0.08 3.23
C LEU A 87 9.53 -1.09 2.77
N THR A 88 9.09 -2.29 2.33
CA THR A 88 9.98 -3.32 1.79
C THR A 88 10.81 -2.82 0.60
N SER A 89 10.18 -2.10 -0.34
CA SER A 89 10.89 -1.57 -1.51
C SER A 89 11.99 -0.57 -1.14
N LEU A 90 11.76 0.24 -0.09
CA LEU A 90 12.74 1.22 0.40
C LEU A 90 13.85 0.55 1.23
N GLU A 91 13.53 -0.48 2.01
CA GLU A 91 14.53 -1.33 2.68
C GLU A 91 15.43 -2.01 1.64
N ASP A 92 14.85 -2.66 0.63
CA ASP A 92 15.57 -3.34 -0.44
C ASP A 92 16.47 -2.36 -1.21
N LEU A 93 15.96 -1.18 -1.53
CA LEU A 93 16.73 -0.10 -2.15
C LEU A 93 17.93 0.28 -1.27
N TYR A 94 17.72 0.48 0.04
CA TYR A 94 18.76 0.88 0.97
C TYR A 94 19.90 -0.14 0.99
N TRP A 95 19.57 -1.42 1.20
CA TRP A 95 20.57 -2.48 1.30
C TRP A 95 21.26 -2.74 -0.04
N THR A 96 20.51 -2.76 -1.15
CA THR A 96 21.09 -2.93 -2.50
C THR A 96 22.09 -1.84 -2.83
N MET A 97 21.75 -0.58 -2.55
CA MET A 97 22.64 0.56 -2.81
C MET A 97 23.86 0.56 -1.88
N ARG A 98 23.67 0.21 -0.60
CA ARG A 98 24.76 0.07 0.36
C ARG A 98 25.77 -0.97 -0.11
N GLU A 99 25.32 -2.16 -0.51
CA GLU A 99 26.21 -3.21 -1.03
C GLU A 99 26.87 -2.81 -2.35
N ALA A 100 26.13 -2.16 -3.26
CA ALA A 100 26.67 -1.72 -4.53
C ALA A 100 27.79 -0.67 -4.37
N ASN A 101 27.70 0.17 -3.35
CA ASN A 101 28.66 1.22 -3.00
C ASN A 101 29.85 0.74 -2.14
N LYS A 102 29.83 -0.50 -1.60
CA LYS A 102 31.04 -1.10 -0.99
C LYS A 102 32.13 -1.43 -2.00
N ARG A 103 31.76 -1.61 -3.27
CA ARG A 103 32.72 -1.93 -4.35
C ARG A 103 33.49 -0.66 -4.72
N PRO A 104 34.82 -0.73 -4.94
CA PRO A 104 35.60 0.43 -5.35
C PRO A 104 35.08 0.95 -6.70
N ARG A 105 34.76 2.25 -6.72
CA ARG A 105 34.28 2.99 -7.89
C ARG A 105 34.91 4.38 -7.87
N SER A 106 35.00 5.01 -9.03
CA SER A 106 35.43 6.41 -9.16
C SER A 106 34.41 7.37 -8.52
N GLU A 107 33.12 7.06 -8.62
CA GLU A 107 32.04 7.81 -7.97
C GLU A 107 30.98 6.85 -7.38
N PRO A 108 30.38 7.15 -6.21
CA PRO A 108 29.26 6.39 -5.66
C PRO A 108 28.03 6.44 -6.57
N LEU A 109 27.24 5.37 -6.57
CA LEU A 109 25.97 5.37 -7.29
C LEU A 109 24.99 6.39 -6.70
N PRO A 110 24.19 7.08 -7.54
CA PRO A 110 23.19 8.00 -7.07
C PRO A 110 22.20 7.28 -6.16
N TYR A 111 22.02 7.82 -4.96
CA TYR A 111 21.30 7.15 -3.90
C TYR A 111 20.02 7.90 -3.54
N PRO A 112 18.90 7.66 -4.26
CA PRO A 112 17.66 8.37 -4.01
C PRO A 112 17.17 8.11 -2.59
N TYR A 113 16.79 9.17 -1.89
CA TYR A 113 16.36 9.15 -0.49
C TYR A 113 17.41 8.63 0.50
N GLY A 114 18.68 8.53 0.07
CA GLY A 114 19.74 7.85 0.82
C GLY A 114 19.95 8.37 2.24
N GLU A 115 19.96 9.70 2.41
CA GLU A 115 20.12 10.31 3.74
C GLU A 115 18.95 9.95 4.68
N ALA A 116 17.71 10.03 4.20
CA ALA A 116 16.53 9.70 5.01
C ALA A 116 16.53 8.22 5.39
N LEU A 117 16.81 7.33 4.42
CA LEU A 117 16.88 5.90 4.68
C LEU A 117 18.04 5.54 5.63
N HIS A 118 19.16 6.25 5.55
CA HIS A 118 20.28 6.05 6.47
C HIS A 118 19.95 6.47 7.91
N ARG A 119 19.25 7.59 8.11
CA ARG A 119 18.78 7.98 9.46
C ARG A 119 17.78 6.99 10.05
N ILE A 120 17.01 6.31 9.21
CA ILE A 120 16.03 5.30 9.66
C ILE A 120 16.72 3.95 9.92
N LEU A 121 17.43 3.42 8.93
CA LEU A 121 17.92 2.04 8.91
C LEU A 121 19.37 1.90 9.40
N GLY A 122 20.15 2.98 9.40
CA GLY A 122 21.57 2.97 9.75
C GLY A 122 21.84 2.53 11.18
N HIS A 123 20.94 2.81 12.11
CA HIS A 123 21.08 2.43 13.52
C HIS A 123 20.72 0.96 13.79
N THR A 124 20.04 0.28 12.87
CA THR A 124 19.68 -1.14 13.01
C THR A 124 20.88 -2.07 12.82
N GLN A 125 22.01 -1.53 12.33
CA GLN A 125 23.29 -2.22 12.24
C GLN A 125 24.14 -1.90 13.49
N LYS A 126 23.75 -2.43 14.66
CA LYS A 126 24.72 -2.58 15.75
C LYS A 126 25.66 -3.74 15.37
N ASP A 127 26.88 -3.37 15.00
CA ASP A 127 28.12 -4.11 15.19
C ASP A 127 28.08 -5.62 14.85
N ILE A 128 28.16 -5.93 13.56
CA ILE A 128 28.90 -7.10 13.10
C ILE A 128 30.05 -6.52 12.29
N ASP A 129 31.13 -6.17 12.98
CA ASP A 129 32.51 -6.10 12.51
C ASP A 129 33.34 -5.30 13.55
N LEU A 130 33.73 -5.99 14.62
CA LEU A 130 34.95 -5.73 15.41
C LEU A 130 35.65 -7.07 15.66
#